data_AF-A0A087UH27-F1
#
_entry.id   AF-A0A087UH27-F1
#
_cell.length_a   1.000
_cell.length_b   1.000
_cell.length_c   1.000
_cell.angle_alpha   90.00
_cell.angle_beta   90.00
_cell.angle_gamma   90.00
#
_symmetry.space_group_name_H-M   'P 1'
#
loop_
_entity.id
_entity.type
_entity.pdbx_description
1 polymer ?
#
loop_
_entity_poly.entity_id
_entity_poly.type
_entity_poly.pdbx_seq_one_letter_code
_entity_poly.pdbx_strand_id
1 'polypeptide(L)'
;MSQQSDSVDLLGGYKPVDLIQIIHPIREAFLEIFPLVINADKNAKFLQHISNCYYKRKYEELLGLMLHAQKNIVDLFEKKYSSSAKHVMMISKWRTLGEKIQRIKQQMQQ
;
A
#
# COMPACT_ATOMS: atom_id res chain seq x y z
N MET A 1 8.51 21.13 -35.07
CA MET A 1 9.18 19.99 -34.42
C MET A 1 8.37 19.63 -33.19
N SER A 2 7.82 18.43 -33.24
CA SER A 2 6.81 17.90 -32.33
C SER A 2 7.49 17.33 -31.08
N GLN A 3 6.99 17.73 -29.92
CA GLN A 3 6.83 16.84 -28.77
C GLN A 3 5.83 17.52 -27.82
N GLN A 4 4.58 17.63 -28.31
CA GLN A 4 3.45 17.47 -27.41
C GLN A 4 3.58 16.04 -26.92
N SER A 5 4.18 15.85 -25.75
CA SER A 5 4.10 14.56 -25.08
C SER A 5 2.62 14.27 -24.89
N ASP A 6 2.19 13.18 -25.49
CA ASP A 6 0.93 12.50 -25.29
C ASP A 6 0.72 12.21 -23.80
N SER A 7 0.32 13.23 -23.04
CA SER A 7 -0.46 13.04 -21.82
C SER A 7 -1.90 12.80 -22.25
N VAL A 8 -2.10 11.69 -22.97
CA VAL A 8 -3.40 11.07 -23.16
C VAL A 8 -3.86 10.65 -21.77
N ASP A 9 -4.61 11.55 -21.14
CA ASP A 9 -6.00 11.31 -20.80
C ASP A 9 -6.29 9.91 -20.21
N LEU A 10 -5.64 9.57 -19.09
CA LEU A 10 -6.13 8.48 -18.23
C LEU A 10 -7.17 8.97 -17.22
N LEU A 11 -7.86 10.06 -17.56
CA LEU A 11 -9.08 10.54 -16.91
C LEU A 11 -10.19 10.81 -17.96
N GLY A 12 -10.05 10.19 -19.14
CA GLY A 12 -11.06 10.17 -20.18
C GLY A 12 -12.24 9.29 -19.80
N GLY A 13 -13.28 9.91 -19.25
CA GLY A 13 -14.65 9.40 -19.37
C GLY A 13 -15.03 8.22 -18.48
N TYR A 14 -14.64 8.20 -17.20
CA TYR A 14 -15.29 7.32 -16.22
C TYR A 14 -15.62 8.12 -14.96
N LYS A 15 -16.78 7.79 -14.35
CA LYS A 15 -17.28 8.28 -13.05
C LYS A 15 -16.17 8.66 -12.07
N PRO A 16 -16.38 9.63 -11.15
CA PRO A 16 -15.42 9.94 -10.08
C PRO A 16 -14.96 8.60 -9.51
N VAL A 17 -13.70 8.24 -9.74
CA VAL A 17 -13.22 6.91 -9.40
C VAL A 17 -13.35 6.82 -7.89
N ASP A 18 -14.30 6.01 -7.46
CA ASP A 18 -14.66 5.93 -6.06
C ASP A 18 -13.38 5.48 -5.35
N LEU A 19 -12.82 6.29 -4.44
CA LEU A 19 -11.49 6.03 -3.84
C LEU A 19 -11.38 4.61 -3.29
N ILE A 20 -12.52 4.04 -2.87
CA ILE A 20 -12.64 2.65 -2.47
C ILE A 20 -12.18 1.64 -3.53
N GLN A 21 -12.43 1.87 -4.83
CA GLN A 21 -11.97 1.03 -5.94
C GLN A 21 -10.44 0.99 -6.04
N ILE A 22 -9.77 2.09 -5.67
CA ILE A 22 -8.31 2.20 -5.66
C ILE A 22 -7.73 1.62 -4.36
N ILE A 23 -8.37 1.91 -3.22
CA ILE A 23 -7.91 1.52 -1.89
C ILE A 23 -8.13 0.02 -1.62
N HIS A 24 -9.21 -0.57 -2.12
CA HIS A 24 -9.56 -1.97 -1.90
C HIS A 24 -8.42 -2.94 -2.30
N PRO A 25 -7.91 -2.95 -3.55
CA PRO A 25 -6.86 -3.90 -3.94
C PRO A 25 -5.55 -3.70 -3.15
N ILE A 26 -5.26 -2.47 -2.71
CA ILE A 26 -4.08 -2.16 -1.89
C ILE A 26 -4.23 -2.71 -0.49
N ARG A 27 -5.41 -2.54 0.12
CA ARG A 27 -5.76 -3.07 1.43
C ARG A 27 -5.71 -4.59 1.41
N GLU A 28 -6.29 -5.24 0.41
CA GLU A 28 -6.28 -6.70 0.31
C GLU A 28 -4.85 -7.24 0.17
N ALA A 29 -4.05 -6.66 -0.73
CA ALA A 29 -2.65 -7.04 -0.88
C ALA A 29 -1.88 -6.91 0.45
N PHE A 30 -2.14 -5.87 1.23
CA PHE A 30 -1.54 -5.71 2.56
C PHE A 30 -2.00 -6.77 3.55
N LEU A 31 -3.31 -7.04 3.63
CA LEU A 31 -3.87 -8.03 4.55
C LEU A 31 -3.46 -9.45 4.20
N GLU A 32 -3.15 -9.73 2.93
CA GLU A 32 -2.62 -11.01 2.48
C GLU A 32 -1.18 -11.23 2.99
N ILE A 33 -0.30 -10.23 2.86
CA ILE A 33 1.13 -10.40 3.16
C ILE A 33 1.53 -10.03 4.59
N PHE A 34 0.76 -9.18 5.28
CA PHE A 34 1.01 -8.79 6.67
C PHE A 34 1.11 -9.98 7.65
N PRO A 35 0.14 -10.93 7.70
CA PRO A 35 0.19 -12.05 8.64
C PRO A 35 1.34 -13.03 8.34
N LEU A 36 1.88 -13.02 7.11
CA LEU A 36 3.04 -13.85 6.73
C LEU A 36 4.33 -13.36 7.37
N VAL A 37 4.35 -12.12 7.85
CA VAL A 37 5.55 -11.44 8.33
C VAL A 37 5.47 -11.11 9.81
N ILE A 38 4.32 -10.59 10.24
CA ILE A 38 4.06 -10.22 11.62
C ILE A 38 2.90 -11.06 12.12
N ASN A 39 3.01 -11.55 13.36
CA ASN A 39 1.92 -12.27 14.00
C ASN A 39 0.66 -11.38 14.11
N ALA A 40 -0.43 -11.82 13.46
CA ALA A 40 -1.68 -11.08 13.38
C ALA A 40 -2.38 -10.93 14.74
N ASP A 41 -2.36 -11.96 15.59
CA ASP A 41 -2.97 -11.92 16.93
C ASP A 41 -2.33 -10.85 17.80
N LYS A 42 -1.00 -10.76 17.79
CA LYS A 42 -0.27 -9.70 18.52
C LYS A 42 -0.55 -8.30 17.98
N ASN A 43 -1.03 -8.19 16.74
CA ASN A 43 -1.29 -6.94 16.03
C ASN A 43 -2.78 -6.75 15.73
N ALA A 44 -3.67 -7.45 16.45
CA ALA A 44 -5.10 -7.41 16.22
C ALA A 44 -5.66 -5.98 16.35
N LYS A 45 -5.19 -5.20 17.33
CA LYS A 45 -5.57 -3.78 17.50
C LYS A 45 -5.21 -2.92 16.27
N PHE A 46 -4.05 -3.17 15.67
CA PHE A 46 -3.61 -2.46 14.47
C PHE A 46 -4.48 -2.85 13.25
N LEU A 47 -4.73 -4.13 13.05
CA LEU A 47 -5.62 -4.63 11.98
C LEU A 47 -7.07 -4.13 12.13
N GLN A 48 -7.53 -4.02 13.37
CA GLN A 48 -8.82 -3.41 13.69
C GLN A 48 -8.83 -1.92 13.34
N HIS A 49 -7.75 -1.19 13.63
CA HIS A 49 -7.62 0.22 13.27
C HIS A 49 -7.62 0.42 11.75
N ILE A 50 -6.84 -0.38 11.01
CA ILE A 50 -6.85 -0.44 9.53
C ILE A 50 -8.27 -0.64 9.00
N SER A 51 -8.99 -1.62 9.54
CA SER A 51 -10.36 -1.92 9.12
C SER A 51 -11.33 -0.77 9.45
N ASN A 52 -11.19 -0.17 10.63
CA ASN A 52 -12.00 0.98 11.03
C ASN A 52 -11.78 2.20 10.13
N CYS A 53 -10.53 2.52 9.78
CA CYS A 53 -10.22 3.62 8.86
C CYS A 53 -10.81 3.36 7.47
N TYR A 54 -10.76 2.11 6.99
CA TYR A 54 -11.38 1.74 5.73
C TYR A 54 -12.91 1.95 5.75
N TYR A 55 -13.62 1.43 6.75
CA TYR A 55 -15.09 1.59 6.85
C TYR A 55 -15.51 3.04 7.06
N LYS A 56 -14.71 3.82 7.80
CA LYS A 56 -14.95 5.26 8.03
C LYS A 56 -14.50 6.14 6.86
N ARG A 57 -14.03 5.55 5.75
CA ARG A 57 -13.49 6.26 4.57
C ARG A 57 -12.33 7.22 4.89
N LYS A 58 -11.62 6.98 5.99
CA LYS A 58 -10.41 7.70 6.41
C LYS A 58 -9.20 7.18 5.65
N TYR A 59 -9.22 7.34 4.32
CA TYR A 59 -8.25 6.71 3.42
C TYR A 59 -6.84 7.29 3.58
N GLU A 60 -6.69 8.58 3.87
CA GLU A 60 -5.37 9.16 4.12
C GLU A 60 -4.69 8.59 5.37
N GLU A 61 -5.45 8.46 6.47
CA GLU A 61 -4.97 7.83 7.70
C GLU A 61 -4.64 6.35 7.46
N LEU A 62 -5.52 5.63 6.77
CA LEU A 62 -5.31 4.23 6.37
C LEU A 62 -4.00 4.04 5.59
N LEU A 63 -3.79 4.83 4.54
CA LEU A 63 -2.57 4.76 3.71
C LEU A 63 -1.33 5.12 4.53
N GLY A 64 -1.43 6.10 5.44
CA GLY A 64 -0.36 6.44 6.37
C GLY A 64 0.05 5.29 7.27
N LEU A 65 -0.92 4.59 7.86
CA LEU A 65 -0.69 3.43 8.72
C LEU A 65 -0.05 2.26 7.96
N MET A 66 -0.56 1.97 6.76
CA MET A 66 -0.02 0.90 5.92
C MET A 66 1.41 1.20 5.46
N LEU A 67 1.71 2.46 5.11
CA LEU A 67 3.06 2.87 4.73
C LEU A 67 4.03 2.79 5.90
N HIS A 68 3.61 3.18 7.11
CA HIS A 68 4.43 3.07 8.31
C HIS A 68 4.74 1.60 8.63
N ALA A 69 3.73 0.73 8.60
CA ALA A 69 3.92 -0.70 8.81
C ALA A 69 4.84 -1.32 7.74
N GLN A 70 4.64 -0.98 6.47
CA GLN A 70 5.50 -1.43 5.37
C GLN A 70 6.96 -1.04 5.59
N LYS A 71 7.25 0.21 5.98
CA LYS A 71 8.62 0.66 6.26
C LYS A 71 9.26 -0.12 7.41
N ASN A 72 8.54 -0.30 8.52
CA ASN A 72 9.04 -1.09 9.66
C ASN A 72 9.32 -2.54 9.27
N ILE A 73 8.48 -3.13 8.43
CA ILE A 73 8.67 -4.50 7.94
C ILE A 73 9.90 -4.58 7.05
N VAL A 74 10.07 -3.68 6.08
CA VAL A 74 11.25 -3.66 5.21
C VAL A 74 12.53 -3.50 6.03
N ASP A 75 12.56 -2.56 6.98
CA ASP A 75 13.70 -2.35 7.87
C ASP A 75 14.03 -3.60 8.71
N LEU A 76 13.01 -4.28 9.24
CA LEU A 76 13.18 -5.53 9.98
C LEU A 76 13.78 -6.65 9.12
N PHE A 77 13.40 -6.72 7.83
CA PHE A 77 13.94 -7.70 6.89
C PHE A 77 15.37 -7.35 6.50
N GLU A 78 15.66 -6.08 6.24
CA GLU A 78 17.02 -5.61 5.93
C GLU A 78 17.99 -5.90 7.09
N LYS A 79 17.54 -5.74 8.35
CA LYS A 79 18.33 -6.07 9.55
C LYS A 79 18.54 -7.56 9.78
N LYS A 80 17.64 -8.43 9.31
CA LYS A 80 17.68 -9.87 9.58
C LYS A 80 18.72 -10.65 8.76
N TYR A 81 19.45 -9.98 7.85
CA TYR A 81 20.48 -10.56 6.95
C TYR A 81 20.16 -11.99 6.51
N SER A 82 19.12 -12.15 5.69
CA SER A 82 18.75 -13.44 5.12
C SER A 82 18.77 -13.39 3.59
N SER A 83 19.67 -14.16 2.96
CA SER A 83 19.77 -14.26 1.50
C SER A 83 18.84 -15.33 0.91
N SER A 84 17.82 -15.78 1.67
CA SER A 84 16.83 -16.72 1.14
C SER A 84 16.04 -16.07 0.01
N ALA A 85 15.82 -16.80 -1.09
CA ALA A 85 14.97 -16.34 -2.19
C ALA A 85 13.58 -15.88 -1.72
N LYS A 86 13.01 -16.57 -0.70
CA LYS A 86 11.74 -16.16 -0.07
C LYS A 86 11.84 -14.81 0.63
N HIS A 87 12.96 -14.53 1.29
CA HIS A 87 13.20 -13.28 1.99
C HIS A 87 13.32 -12.11 1.01
N VAL A 88 14.14 -12.27 -0.03
CA VAL A 88 14.30 -11.27 -1.11
C VAL A 88 12.97 -10.98 -1.78
N MET A 89 12.22 -12.03 -2.15
CA MET A 89 10.89 -11.89 -2.76
C MET A 89 9.91 -11.14 -1.85
N MET A 90 9.93 -11.40 -0.53
CA MET A 90 9.05 -10.72 0.42
C MET A 90 9.38 -9.23 0.53
N ILE A 91 10.66 -8.87 0.63
CA ILE A 91 11.09 -7.45 0.62
C ILE A 91 10.61 -6.75 -0.65
N SER A 92 10.80 -7.38 -1.82
CA SER A 92 10.36 -6.82 -3.10
C SER A 92 8.86 -6.58 -3.11
N LYS A 93 8.04 -7.54 -2.64
CA LYS A 93 6.59 -7.37 -2.52
C LYS A 93 6.22 -6.17 -1.64
N TRP A 94 6.86 -6.04 -0.48
CA TRP A 94 6.61 -4.92 0.44
C TRP A 94 7.03 -3.58 -0.15
N ARG A 95 8.15 -3.51 -0.89
CA ARG A 95 8.57 -2.27 -1.57
C ARG A 95 7.56 -1.86 -2.64
N THR A 96 7.16 -2.78 -3.50
CA THR A 96 6.15 -2.51 -4.54
C THR A 96 4.82 -2.05 -3.94
N LEU A 97 4.39 -2.66 -2.83
CA LEU A 97 3.18 -2.24 -2.12
C LEU A 97 3.33 -0.80 -1.58
N GLY A 98 4.47 -0.48 -0.96
CA GLY A 98 4.77 0.86 -0.46
C GLY A 98 4.77 1.93 -1.54
N GLU A 99 5.37 1.64 -2.70
CA GLU A 99 5.37 2.55 -3.86
C GLU A 99 3.96 2.82 -4.38
N LYS A 100 3.11 1.79 -4.48
CA LYS A 100 1.71 1.96 -4.88
C LYS A 100 0.93 2.83 -3.89
N ILE A 101 1.09 2.58 -2.58
CA ILE A 101 0.48 3.39 -1.51
C ILE A 101 0.91 4.85 -1.62
N GLN A 102 2.20 5.11 -1.84
CA GLN A 102 2.73 6.47 -2.00
C GLN A 102 2.14 7.19 -3.21
N ARG A 103 2.06 6.51 -4.37
CA ARG A 103 1.46 7.10 -5.58
C ARG A 103 0.00 7.49 -5.37
N ILE A 104 -0.79 6.61 -4.76
CA ILE A 104 -2.20 6.90 -4.45
C ILE A 104 -2.31 8.09 -3.50
N LYS A 105 -1.48 8.11 -2.45
CA LYS A 105 -1.47 9.23 -1.51
C LYS A 105 -1.13 10.57 -2.19
N GLN A 106 -0.18 10.57 -3.13
CA GLN A 106 0.14 11.76 -3.92
C GLN A 106 -1.02 12.20 -4.82
N GLN A 107 -1.70 11.24 -5.47
CA GLN A 107 -2.89 11.54 -6.30
C GLN A 107 -4.07 12.07 -5.50
N MET A 108 -4.20 11.72 -4.21
CA MET A 108 -5.24 12.25 -3.33
C MET A 108 -4.97 13.68 -2.82
N GLN A 109 -3.72 14.15 -2.90
CA GLN A 109 -3.30 15.47 -2.42
C GLN A 109 -3.21 16.52 -3.54
N GLN A 110 -3.50 16.14 -4.79
CA GLN A 110 -3.61 17.02 -5.96
C GLN A 110 -5.07 17.39 -6.21
#